data_AF-A0A3N7GAK4-F1
#
_entry.id   AF-A0A3N7GAK4-F1
#
_cell.length_a   1.000
_cell.length_b   1.000
_cell.length_c   1.000
_cell.angle_alpha   90.00
_cell.angle_beta   90.00
_cell.angle_gamma   90.00
#
_symmetry.space_group_name_H-M   'P 1'
#
loop_
_entity.id
_entity.type
_entity.pdbx_description
1 polymer ?
#
loop_
_entity_poly.entity_id
_entity_poly.type
_entity_poly.pdbx_seq_one_letter_code
_entity_poly.pdbx_strand_id
1 'polypeptide(L)'
;MKLGLTLAGGALLLAGCAGTDRYGDIIARSVPPSDSLKAEIVKGAERLVYDPASIRYAEISNVATFADGLQGVCVRADSKNVSGVYVGVHNIGIPIRDGKPAGGSLDHPICNRTDVPWHKFPELERLGAR
;
A
#
# COMPACT_ATOMS: atom_id res chain seq x y z
N MET A 1 49.49 32.97 -36.68
CA MET A 1 48.41 33.62 -35.90
C MET A 1 47.10 32.93 -36.25
N LYS A 2 46.45 32.24 -35.30
CA LYS A 2 45.02 31.95 -35.34
C LYS A 2 44.52 31.60 -33.93
N LEU A 3 43.68 32.52 -33.47
CA LEU A 3 42.73 32.55 -32.35
C LEU A 3 42.63 31.29 -31.47
N GLY A 4 42.88 31.51 -30.18
CA GLY A 4 42.18 30.78 -29.12
C GLY A 4 40.74 31.28 -28.95
N LEU A 5 39.91 30.46 -28.30
CA LEU A 5 39.22 30.84 -27.07
C LEU A 5 38.48 29.60 -26.52
N THR A 6 38.84 29.24 -25.30
CA THR A 6 38.17 28.35 -24.35
C THR A 6 36.69 28.68 -24.13
N LEU A 7 35.81 27.67 -24.15
CA LEU A 7 34.56 27.61 -23.36
C LEU A 7 34.25 26.13 -23.10
N ALA A 8 34.79 25.56 -22.02
CA ALA A 8 34.19 25.52 -20.68
C ALA A 8 32.92 24.66 -20.66
N GLY A 9 33.07 23.44 -20.13
CA GLY A 9 32.07 22.40 -20.04
C GLY A 9 30.82 22.81 -19.27
N GLY A 10 29.68 22.76 -19.95
CA GLY A 10 28.35 22.76 -19.33
C GLY A 10 28.01 21.38 -18.79
N ALA A 11 28.70 20.93 -17.74
CA ALA A 11 28.21 19.84 -16.91
C ALA A 11 27.18 20.44 -15.93
N LEU A 12 25.97 20.70 -16.43
CA LEU A 12 24.81 20.93 -15.59
C LEU A 12 24.56 19.65 -14.79
N LEU A 13 25.08 19.66 -13.56
CA LEU A 13 24.79 18.71 -12.53
C LEU A 13 23.27 18.57 -12.45
N LEU A 14 22.75 17.42 -12.88
CA LEU A 14 21.48 16.91 -12.38
C LEU A 14 21.69 16.63 -10.88
N ALA A 15 21.69 17.68 -10.07
CA ALA A 15 21.34 17.58 -8.67
C ALA A 15 19.86 17.14 -8.66
N GLY A 16 19.65 15.84 -8.85
CA GLY A 16 18.36 15.22 -8.74
C GLY A 16 17.77 15.64 -7.41
N CYS A 17 16.59 16.23 -7.45
CA CYS A 17 15.74 16.39 -6.29
C CYS A 17 15.46 14.98 -5.75
N ALA A 18 16.35 14.45 -4.91
CA ALA A 18 16.00 13.37 -4.01
C ALA A 18 15.04 13.99 -2.99
N GLY A 19 13.77 14.12 -3.39
CA GLY A 19 12.70 14.42 -2.46
C GLY A 19 12.84 13.44 -1.31
N THR A 20 12.91 13.96 -0.09
CA THR A 20 13.11 13.15 1.12
C THR A 20 12.05 12.05 1.12
N ASP A 21 12.48 10.81 0.89
CA ASP A 21 11.58 9.67 0.87
C ASP A 21 11.09 9.42 2.30
N ARG A 22 9.85 9.84 2.57
CA ARG A 22 9.24 9.71 3.91
C ARG A 22 8.82 8.29 4.26
N TYR A 23 8.74 7.38 3.28
CA TYR A 23 8.16 6.04 3.48
C TYR A 23 9.07 4.89 3.06
N GLY A 24 10.10 5.12 2.26
CA GLY A 24 10.99 4.09 1.74
C GLY A 24 11.58 3.22 2.84
N ASP A 25 12.16 3.83 3.87
CA ASP A 25 12.72 3.10 5.00
C ASP A 25 11.65 2.32 5.80
N ILE A 26 10.43 2.86 5.88
CA ILE A 26 9.30 2.24 6.59
C ILE A 26 8.85 0.98 5.84
N ILE A 27 8.79 1.04 4.52
CA ILE A 27 8.44 -0.09 3.66
C ILE A 27 9.57 -1.12 3.64
N ALA A 28 10.82 -0.68 3.53
CA ALA A 28 11.98 -1.58 3.48
C ALA A 28 12.12 -2.43 4.76
N ARG A 29 11.80 -1.87 5.93
CA ARG A 29 11.83 -2.57 7.22
C ARG A 29 10.53 -3.29 7.59
N SER A 30 9.51 -3.22 6.73
CA SER A 30 8.21 -3.82 6.99
C SER A 30 8.31 -5.35 7.05
N VAL A 31 7.45 -5.97 7.86
CA VAL A 31 7.48 -7.43 8.09
C VAL A 31 6.23 -8.10 7.52
N PRO A 32 6.30 -9.36 7.05
CA PRO A 32 5.13 -10.09 6.58
C PRO A 32 4.00 -10.10 7.61
N PRO A 33 2.73 -9.97 7.20
CA PRO A 33 1.60 -10.02 8.11
C PRO A 33 1.41 -11.43 8.66
N SER A 34 1.04 -11.54 9.94
CA SER A 34 0.69 -12.82 10.56
C SER A 34 -0.63 -13.37 10.00
N ASP A 35 -0.80 -14.69 10.06
CA ASP A 35 -2.05 -15.33 9.65
C ASP A 35 -3.24 -14.88 10.49
N SER A 36 -3.03 -14.59 11.78
CA SER A 36 -4.05 -14.03 12.66
C SER A 36 -4.52 -12.64 12.23
N LEU A 37 -3.60 -11.78 11.79
CA LEU A 37 -3.94 -10.46 11.26
C LEU A 37 -4.70 -10.58 9.95
N LYS A 38 -4.26 -11.46 9.05
CA LYS A 38 -4.96 -11.74 7.79
C LYS A 38 -6.41 -12.17 8.06
N ALA A 39 -6.63 -13.08 9.00
CA ALA A 39 -7.96 -13.55 9.37
C ALA A 39 -8.86 -12.44 9.92
N GLU A 40 -8.33 -11.54 10.77
CA GLU A 40 -9.12 -10.41 11.28
C GLU A 40 -9.48 -9.38 10.20
N ILE A 41 -8.59 -9.17 9.21
CA ILE A 41 -8.88 -8.33 8.05
C ILE A 41 -9.98 -8.95 7.18
N VAL A 42 -9.88 -10.25 6.88
CA VAL A 42 -10.91 -11.00 6.14
C VAL A 42 -12.27 -10.90 6.84
N LYS A 43 -12.30 -11.17 8.14
CA LYS A 43 -13.51 -11.07 8.96
C LYS A 43 -14.10 -9.66 8.99
N GLY A 44 -13.25 -8.63 9.01
CA GLY A 44 -13.68 -7.24 8.88
C GLY A 44 -14.30 -6.96 7.51
N ALA A 45 -13.64 -7.43 6.45
CA ALA A 45 -14.11 -7.28 5.07
C ALA A 45 -15.46 -7.96 4.85
N GLU A 46 -15.64 -9.21 5.28
CA GLU A 46 -16.89 -9.97 5.14
C GLU A 46 -18.12 -9.27 5.75
N ARG A 47 -17.93 -8.46 6.79
CA ARG A 47 -19.03 -7.68 7.40
C ARG A 47 -19.39 -6.43 6.61
N LEU A 48 -18.46 -5.91 5.82
CA LEU A 48 -18.60 -4.63 5.11
C LEU A 48 -18.93 -4.83 3.63
N VAL A 49 -18.55 -5.98 3.07
CA VAL A 49 -18.73 -6.25 1.64
C VAL A 49 -20.07 -6.92 1.36
N TYR A 50 -20.81 -6.30 0.44
CA TYR A 50 -22.11 -6.80 -0.01
C TYR A 50 -22.00 -8.08 -0.85
N ASP A 51 -20.85 -8.27 -1.52
CA ASP A 51 -20.60 -9.39 -2.43
C ASP A 51 -19.19 -9.95 -2.18
N PRO A 52 -19.05 -11.20 -1.73
CA PRO A 52 -17.76 -11.85 -1.49
C PRO A 52 -16.83 -11.86 -2.71
N ALA A 53 -17.37 -11.84 -3.93
CA ALA A 53 -16.55 -11.78 -5.14
C ALA A 53 -15.72 -10.48 -5.20
N SER A 54 -16.17 -9.40 -4.55
CA SER A 54 -15.48 -8.10 -4.51
C SER A 54 -14.20 -8.11 -3.64
N ILE A 55 -13.95 -9.16 -2.86
CA ILE A 55 -12.70 -9.28 -2.07
C ILE A 55 -11.86 -10.48 -2.47
N ARG A 56 -12.30 -11.26 -3.46
CA ARG A 56 -11.61 -12.48 -3.89
C ARG A 56 -10.14 -12.25 -4.23
N TYR A 57 -9.85 -11.14 -4.89
CA TYR A 57 -8.50 -10.77 -5.33
C TYR A 57 -7.85 -9.74 -4.42
N ALA A 58 -8.36 -9.58 -3.20
CA ALA A 58 -7.75 -8.66 -2.26
C ALA A 58 -6.33 -9.11 -1.90
N GLU A 59 -5.48 -8.13 -1.63
CA GLU A 59 -4.10 -8.32 -1.20
C GLU A 59 -3.83 -7.47 0.04
N ILE A 60 -2.88 -7.89 0.86
CA ILE A 60 -2.41 -7.20 2.05
C ILE A 60 -0.92 -6.95 1.96
N SER A 61 -0.48 -5.77 2.38
CA SER A 61 0.93 -5.47 2.44
C SER A 61 1.63 -6.13 3.63
N ASN A 62 2.95 -6.00 3.69
CA ASN A 62 3.66 -6.12 4.95
C ASN A 62 3.11 -5.13 6.00
N VAL A 63 3.31 -5.46 7.28
CA VAL A 63 3.07 -4.57 8.41
C VAL A 63 4.17 -3.52 8.46
N ALA A 64 3.79 -2.27 8.24
CA ALA A 64 4.63 -1.11 8.41
C ALA A 64 4.56 -0.65 9.88
N THR A 65 5.71 -0.29 10.44
CA THR A 65 5.80 0.33 11.77
C THR A 65 6.43 1.72 11.64
N PHE A 66 5.68 2.75 12.03
CA PHE A 66 6.12 4.14 12.04
C PHE A 66 6.99 4.44 13.27
N ALA A 67 7.67 5.60 13.27
CA ALA A 67 8.60 5.97 14.35
C ALA A 67 7.92 6.22 15.70
N ASP A 68 6.64 6.58 15.68
CA ASP A 68 5.77 6.74 16.85
C ASP A 68 5.22 5.40 17.39
N GLY A 69 5.62 4.28 16.77
CA GLY A 69 5.13 2.94 17.12
C GLY A 69 3.77 2.60 16.49
N LEU A 70 3.15 3.50 15.73
CA LEU A 70 1.93 3.18 15.00
C LEU A 70 2.23 2.08 13.99
N GLN A 71 1.41 1.04 13.99
CA GLN A 71 1.46 -0.02 13.02
C GLN A 71 0.33 0.12 12.01
N GLY A 72 0.54 -0.40 10.81
CA GLY A 72 -0.50 -0.43 9.79
C GLY A 72 -0.18 -1.38 8.66
N VAL A 73 -1.22 -1.73 7.92
CA VAL A 73 -1.14 -2.48 6.67
C VAL A 73 -1.91 -1.73 5.59
N CYS A 74 -1.54 -1.97 4.35
CA CYS A 74 -2.30 -1.58 3.19
C CYS A 74 -3.10 -2.79 2.70
N VAL A 75 -4.35 -2.58 2.32
CA VAL A 75 -5.18 -3.60 1.67
C VAL A 75 -5.55 -3.08 0.29
N ARG A 76 -5.26 -3.86 -0.74
CA ARG A 76 -5.68 -3.57 -2.11
C ARG A 76 -6.88 -4.44 -2.43
N ALA A 77 -8.01 -3.83 -2.80
CA ALA A 77 -9.24 -4.56 -3.09
C ALA A 77 -10.15 -3.79 -4.05
N ASP A 78 -11.07 -4.51 -4.69
CA ASP A 78 -12.16 -3.92 -5.46
C ASP A 78 -13.10 -3.18 -4.51
N SER A 79 -13.29 -1.88 -4.76
CA SER A 79 -14.16 -1.03 -3.93
C SER A 79 -15.49 -0.74 -4.60
N LYS A 80 -16.51 -0.56 -3.77
CA LYS A 80 -17.84 -0.08 -4.16
C LYS A 80 -18.17 1.22 -3.41
N ASN A 81 -18.90 2.13 -4.04
CA ASN A 81 -19.40 3.33 -3.36
C ASN A 81 -20.63 3.02 -2.49
N VAL A 82 -21.19 4.03 -1.82
CA VAL A 82 -22.37 3.90 -0.94
C VAL A 82 -23.62 3.38 -1.65
N SER A 83 -23.69 3.49 -2.97
CA SER A 83 -24.77 2.96 -3.81
C SER A 83 -24.49 1.54 -4.32
N GLY A 84 -23.39 0.91 -3.89
CA GLY A 84 -22.98 -0.44 -4.30
C GLY A 84 -22.34 -0.51 -5.68
N VAL A 85 -22.08 0.62 -6.34
CA VAL A 85 -21.48 0.66 -7.68
C VAL A 85 -19.97 0.45 -7.57
N TYR A 86 -19.42 -0.41 -8.42
CA TYR A 86 -17.97 -0.64 -8.52
C TYR A 86 -17.24 0.64 -8.92
N VAL A 87 -16.20 0.99 -8.18
CA VAL A 87 -15.40 2.21 -8.39
C VAL A 87 -13.91 1.92 -8.65
N GLY A 88 -13.56 0.67 -8.97
CA GLY A 88 -12.19 0.27 -9.24
C GLY A 88 -11.50 -0.40 -8.06
N VAL A 89 -10.21 -0.70 -8.26
CA VAL A 89 -9.31 -1.20 -7.23
C VAL A 89 -8.73 -0.02 -6.46
N HIS A 90 -8.80 -0.06 -5.13
CA HIS A 90 -8.27 0.99 -4.25
C HIS A 90 -7.33 0.41 -3.21
N ASN A 91 -6.37 1.22 -2.77
CA ASN A 91 -5.45 0.86 -1.70
C ASN A 91 -5.89 1.53 -0.39
N ILE A 92 -6.30 0.72 0.58
CA ILE A 92 -6.85 1.16 1.85
C ILE A 92 -5.77 1.02 2.93
N GLY A 93 -5.39 2.12 3.57
CA GLY A 93 -4.53 2.11 4.75
C GLY A 93 -5.33 1.75 6.00
N ILE A 94 -4.95 0.67 6.67
CA ILE A 94 -5.60 0.14 7.87
C ILE A 94 -4.61 0.26 9.03
N PRO A 95 -4.81 1.21 9.97
CA PRO A 95 -3.98 1.28 11.16
C PRO A 95 -4.29 0.09 12.08
N ILE A 96 -3.27 -0.37 12.80
CA ILE A 96 -3.36 -1.43 13.78
C ILE A 96 -3.17 -0.81 15.16
N ARG A 97 -4.16 -1.00 16.04
CA ARG A 97 -4.13 -0.55 17.44
C ARG A 97 -4.39 -1.76 18.33
N ASP A 98 -3.54 -1.97 19.32
CA ASP A 98 -3.63 -3.12 20.23
C ASP A 98 -3.72 -4.48 19.50
N GLY A 99 -2.99 -4.59 18.38
CA GLY A 99 -2.99 -5.79 17.53
C GLY A 99 -4.25 -5.97 16.67
N LYS A 100 -5.14 -4.99 16.61
CA LYS A 100 -6.41 -5.07 15.87
C LYS A 100 -6.54 -3.99 14.79
N PRO A 101 -7.19 -4.30 13.65
CA PRO A 101 -7.54 -3.30 12.63
C PRO A 101 -8.44 -2.19 13.22
N ALA A 102 -8.08 -0.93 12.98
CA ALA A 102 -8.75 0.23 13.54
C ALA A 102 -9.22 1.21 12.45
N GLY A 103 -10.19 0.79 11.63
CA GLY A 103 -10.77 1.59 10.55
C GLY A 103 -10.01 1.44 9.23
N GLY A 104 -10.21 2.39 8.31
CA GLY A 104 -9.56 2.39 7.01
C GLY A 104 -9.55 3.78 6.38
N SER A 105 -8.45 4.14 5.72
CA SER A 105 -8.31 5.36 4.92
C SER A 105 -8.09 4.96 3.47
N LEU A 106 -8.97 5.42 2.58
CA LEU A 106 -8.78 5.26 1.14
C LEU A 106 -7.54 6.04 0.68
N ASP A 107 -6.80 5.44 -0.25
CA ASP A 107 -5.69 6.03 -0.98
C ASP A 107 -4.62 6.70 -0.12
N HIS A 108 -4.31 6.08 1.03
CA HIS A 108 -3.26 6.59 1.90
C HIS A 108 -1.92 6.63 1.13
N PRO A 109 -1.14 7.74 1.18
CA PRO A 109 0.04 7.93 0.32
C PRO A 109 1.06 6.79 0.35
N ILE A 110 1.28 6.17 1.52
CA ILE A 110 2.17 5.00 1.65
C ILE A 110 1.70 3.80 0.83
N CYS A 111 0.38 3.59 0.73
CA CYS A 111 -0.23 2.43 0.09
C CYS A 111 -0.28 2.54 -1.44
N ASN A 112 -0.11 3.74 -1.98
CA ASN A 112 -0.08 4.00 -3.41
C ASN A 112 1.33 3.94 -4.02
N ARG A 113 2.33 3.59 -3.21
CA ARG A 113 3.71 3.42 -3.71
C ARG A 113 3.89 2.07 -4.38
N THR A 114 4.77 2.05 -5.37
CA THR A 114 5.08 0.86 -6.18
C THR A 114 5.97 -0.16 -5.46
N ASP A 115 6.68 0.25 -4.42
CA ASP A 115 7.60 -0.57 -3.63
C ASP A 115 6.92 -1.28 -2.44
N VAL A 116 5.62 -1.10 -2.24
CA VAL A 116 4.86 -1.84 -1.23
C VAL A 116 4.86 -3.33 -1.60
N PRO A 117 5.33 -4.23 -0.71
CA PRO A 117 5.25 -5.67 -0.93
C PRO A 117 3.83 -6.15 -0.65
N TRP A 118 3.30 -7.00 -1.52
CA TRP A 118 1.91 -7.48 -1.46
C TRP A 118 1.83 -9.00 -1.30
N HIS A 119 0.86 -9.43 -0.50
CA HIS A 119 0.54 -10.82 -0.21
C HIS A 119 -0.92 -11.07 -0.47
N LYS A 120 -1.25 -12.20 -1.08
CA LYS A 120 -2.64 -12.63 -1.23
C LYS A 120 -3.22 -13.10 0.10
N PHE A 121 -4.55 -13.12 0.16
CA PHE A 121 -5.31 -13.85 1.18
C PHE A 121 -5.71 -15.24 0.64
N PRO A 122 -5.03 -16.33 1.03
CA PRO A 122 -5.40 -17.67 0.58
C PRO A 122 -6.85 -18.04 0.92
N GLU A 123 -7.40 -17.47 1.99
CA GLU A 123 -8.77 -17.69 2.43
C GLU A 123 -9.79 -17.18 1.41
N LEU A 124 -9.50 -16.04 0.75
CA LEU A 124 -10.42 -15.37 -0.17
C LEU A 124 -10.41 -15.99 -1.56
N GLU A 125 -9.32 -16.64 -1.96
CA GLU A 125 -9.23 -17.32 -3.27
C GLU A 125 -10.32 -18.38 -3.45
N ARG A 126 -10.82 -18.96 -2.34
CA ARG A 126 -11.86 -20.00 -2.31
C ARG A 126 -13.29 -19.47 -2.43
N LEU A 127 -13.52 -18.16 -2.33
CA LEU A 127 -14.87 -17.57 -2.32
C LEU A 127 -15.57 -17.58 -3.69
N GLY A 128 -14.84 -17.81 -4.79
CA GLY A 128 -15.37 -17.79 -6.16
C GLY A 128 -15.45 -19.16 -6.86
N ALA A 129 -15.50 -20.26 -6.10
CA ALA A 129 -15.55 -21.63 -6.64
C ALA A 129 -16.96 -22.28 -6.57
N ARG A 130 -18.04 -21.49 -6.45
CA ARG A 130 -19.42 -21.98 -6.51
C ARG A 130 -20.19 -21.31 -7.63
#